data_AF-A0A819UPX6-F1
#
_entry.id   AF-A0A819UPX6-F1
#
_cell.length_a   1.000
_cell.length_b   1.000
_cell.length_c   1.000
_cell.angle_alpha   90.00
_cell.angle_beta   90.00
_cell.angle_gamma   90.00
#
_symmetry.space_group_name_H-M   'P 1'
#
loop_
_entity.id
_entity.type
_entity.pdbx_description
1 polymer ?
#
loop_
_entity_poly.entity_id
_entity_poly.type
_entity_poly.pdbx_seq_one_letter_code
_entity_poly.pdbx_strand_id
1 'polypeptide(L)' 'LVAAQETKQCLKRWGTTQEIANLTVFLASDLCHFATGASFLVDGGYTTI' A
#
# COMPACT_ATOMS: atom_id res chain seq x y z
N LEU A 1 3.40 15.75 14.42
CA LEU A 1 2.75 14.42 14.31
C LEU A 1 3.06 13.78 12.95
N VAL A 2 2.79 14.46 11.84
CA VAL A 2 3.06 13.98 10.47
C VAL A 2 4.54 13.58 10.24
N ALA A 3 5.49 14.42 10.62
CA ALA A 3 6.93 14.15 10.46
C ALA A 3 7.45 12.95 11.29
N ALA A 4 6.78 12.60 12.40
CA ALA A 4 7.20 11.48 13.25
C ALA A 4 6.73 10.12 12.71
N GLN A 5 5.75 10.11 11.79
CA GLN A 5 5.29 8.88 11.14
C GLN A 5 6.11 8.54 9.90
N GLU A 6 6.68 9.55 9.21
CA GLU A 6 7.61 9.32 8.10
C GLU A 6 8.82 8.51 8.56
N THR A 7 9.42 8.79 9.71
CA THR A 7 10.62 8.07 10.17
C THR A 7 10.38 6.61 10.54
N LYS A 8 9.13 6.20 10.78
CA LYS A 8 8.77 4.86 11.23
C LYS A 8 8.62 3.87 10.08
N GLN A 9 7.94 4.26 9.01
CA GLN A 9 7.72 3.41 7.85
C GLN A 9 9.00 3.23 7.01
N CYS A 10 9.14 2.06 6.37
CA CYS A 10 10.32 1.70 5.58
C CYS A 10 10.62 2.70 4.45
N LEU A 11 9.58 3.21 3.78
CA LEU A 11 9.74 4.13 2.65
C LEU A 11 10.03 5.59 3.03
N LYS A 12 9.89 5.94 4.31
CA LYS A 12 10.20 7.28 4.83
C LYS A 12 9.52 8.46 4.14
N ARG A 13 8.33 8.24 3.57
CA ARG A 13 7.52 9.27 2.90
C ARG A 13 6.05 8.91 2.92
N TRP A 14 5.17 9.89 2.79
CA TRP A 14 3.76 9.59 2.56
C TRP A 14 3.54 8.87 1.23
N GLY A 15 2.59 7.93 1.27
CA GLY A 15 2.02 7.36 0.07
C GLY A 15 1.22 8.41 -0.72
N THR A 16 1.11 8.18 -2.01
CA THR A 16 0.31 8.99 -2.93
C THR A 16 -1.00 8.27 -3.26
N THR A 17 -2.02 9.02 -3.66
CA THR A 17 -3.29 8.43 -4.14
C THR A 17 -3.07 7.50 -5.34
N GLN A 18 -2.04 7.76 -6.16
CA GLN A 18 -1.69 6.93 -7.31
C GLN A 18 -1.22 5.52 -6.89
N GLU A 19 -0.54 5.37 -5.76
CA GLU A 19 -0.10 4.05 -5.28
C GLU A 19 -1.28 3.16 -4.89
N ILE A 20 -2.33 3.74 -4.29
CA ILE A 20 -3.58 3.02 -4.02
C ILE A 20 -4.31 2.68 -5.33
N ALA A 21 -4.39 3.63 -6.27
CA ALA A 21 -5.02 3.42 -7.57
C ALA A 21 -4.35 2.28 -8.35
N ASN A 22 -3.01 2.22 -8.35
CA ASN A 22 -2.25 1.19 -9.05
C ASN A 22 -2.55 -0.22 -8.52
N LEU A 23 -2.59 -0.40 -7.19
CA LEU A 23 -2.99 -1.70 -6.64
C LEU A 23 -4.44 -2.02 -7.01
N THR A 24 -5.34 -1.03 -6.91
CA THR A 24 -6.76 -1.23 -7.24
C THR A 24 -6.93 -1.70 -8.69
N VAL A 25 -6.22 -1.09 -9.63
CA VAL A 25 -6.22 -1.49 -11.05
C VAL A 25 -5.67 -2.90 -11.22
N PHE A 26 -4.58 -3.25 -10.53
CA PHE A 26 -4.05 -4.62 -10.56
C PHE A 26 -5.08 -5.64 -10.05
N LEU A 27 -5.71 -5.39 -8.90
CA LEU A 27 -6.73 -6.27 -8.31
C LEU A 27 -7.96 -6.42 -9.20
N ALA A 28 -8.35 -5.36 -9.91
CA ALA A 28 -9.48 -5.37 -10.84
C ALA A 28 -9.15 -5.98 -12.22
N SER A 29 -7.87 -6.23 -12.51
CA SER A 29 -7.43 -6.77 -13.81
C SER A 29 -7.43 -8.30 -13.83
N ASP A 30 -7.37 -8.86 -15.04
CA ASP A 30 -7.25 -10.31 -15.25
C ASP A 30 -5.95 -10.91 -14.67
N LEU A 31 -4.97 -10.08 -14.30
CA LEU A 31 -3.72 -10.50 -13.68
C LEU A 31 -3.93 -11.05 -12.25
N CYS A 32 -5.06 -10.76 -11.61
CA CYS A 32 -5.32 -11.09 -10.21
C CYS A 32 -6.30 -12.27 -10.01
N HIS A 33 -6.53 -13.10 -11.04
CA HIS A 33 -7.61 -14.09 -11.07
C HIS A 33 -7.59 -15.17 -9.96
N PHE A 34 -6.46 -15.39 -9.29
CA PHE A 34 -6.30 -16.40 -8.24
C PHE A 34 -6.15 -15.83 -6.83
N ALA A 35 -6.12 -14.50 -6.68
CA ALA A 35 -5.98 -13.87 -5.38
C ALA A 35 -7.32 -13.33 -4.89
N THR A 36 -7.97 -14.06 -3.99
CA THR A 36 -9.28 -13.71 -3.42
C THR A 36 -9.30 -13.94 -1.90
N GLY A 37 -10.14 -13.18 -1.18
CA GLY A 37 -10.28 -13.29 0.27
C GLY A 37 -9.09 -12.80 1.10
N ALA A 38 -8.15 -12.09 0.48
CA ALA A 38 -6.94 -11.58 1.13
C ALA A 38 -7.01 -10.07 1.37
N SER A 39 -6.27 -9.59 2.38
CA SER A 39 -6.01 -8.17 2.60
C SER A 39 -4.65 -7.79 2.02
N PHE A 40 -4.60 -6.68 1.27
CA PHE A 40 -3.38 -6.15 0.68
C PHE A 40 -3.03 -4.80 1.31
N LEU A 41 -1.84 -4.70 1.91
CA LEU A 41 -1.34 -3.49 2.55
C LEU A 41 -0.59 -2.61 1.55
N VAL A 42 -0.96 -1.32 1.49
CA VAL A 42 -0.28 -0.29 0.69
C VAL A 42 0.00 0.92 1.57
N ASP A 43 0.97 0.77 2.46
CA ASP A 43 1.20 1.72 3.57
C ASP A 43 2.69 2.07 3.77
N GLY A 44 3.53 1.81 2.77
CA GLY A 44 4.97 2.05 2.86
C GLY A 44 5.71 1.22 3.91
N GLY A 45 5.08 0.15 4.40
CA GLY A 45 5.61 -0.73 5.44
C GLY A 45 5.26 -0.28 6.87
N TYR A 46 4.26 0.59 7.04
CA TYR A 46 3.85 1.11 8.33
C TYR A 46 3.31 0.03 9.29
N THR A 47 2.55 -0.95 8.80
CA THR A 47 1.88 -1.96 9.65
C THR A 47 2.86 -2.95 10.31
N THR A 48 4.05 -3.13 9.75
CA THR A 48 5.02 -4.15 10.20
C THR A 48 6.04 -3.61 11.23
N ILE A 49 5.98 -2.32 11.56
CA ILE A 49 6.93 -1.60 12.44
C ILE A 49 6.22 -0.92 13.61
#